data_AF-A0A371PTL8-F1
#
_entry.id   AF-A0A371PTL8-F1
#
_cell.length_a   1.000
_cell.length_b   1.000
_cell.length_c   1.000
_cell.angle_alpha   90.00
_cell.angle_beta   90.00
_cell.angle_gamma   90.00
#
_symmetry.space_group_name_H-M   'P 1'
#
loop_
_entity.id
_entity.type
_entity.pdbx_description
1 polymer ?
#
loop_
_entity_poly.entity_id
_entity_poly.type
_entity_poly.pdbx_seq_one_letter_code
_entity_poly.pdbx_strand_id
1 'polypeptide(L)'
;MVNSFGLAAGYDGGVDLIITGDSQQEQRDYYLWVSRLARKFGLQPPRDMRAGFQGFLASLNNISQAYFADIHGPDAPDVVAEHAITTDVRTGLQFFSIYDDTAYASGDHWELLTDHLGFRFDDIAFSFTESDCGNPALMAHLRALKCEHRYGQSYAEGLAGYVEFAISLMHKKEFPPQLVEIMRERYEGRDDRMRAAMDAYAAQAYGFTEEQLVAMVHAPFTEKGTNLETYLAAEQPDLLTHAPLIRGLLDGSVPTADGETVRVTERLEQLSGLTLDQLKVLYGSSLRLPSLTPAGGELIDAILEGDPHKQVVHTRHSAEGPVVPELLSGR
;
A
#
# COMPACT_ATOMS: atom_id res chain seq x y z
N MET A 1 9.10 -3.43 -3.84
CA MET A 1 9.52 -2.73 -5.09
C MET A 1 10.97 -2.27 -5.08
N VAL A 2 11.56 -1.80 -3.98
CA VAL A 2 12.95 -1.29 -4.01
C VAL A 2 14.01 -2.41 -4.06
N ASN A 3 13.77 -3.55 -3.41
CA ASN A 3 14.72 -4.67 -3.44
C ASN A 3 14.92 -5.26 -4.85
N SER A 4 13.92 -5.19 -5.75
CA SER A 4 14.08 -5.69 -7.13
C SER A 4 15.14 -4.91 -7.90
N PHE A 5 15.33 -3.62 -7.61
CA PHE A 5 16.42 -2.84 -8.19
C PHE A 5 17.80 -3.33 -7.71
N GLY A 6 17.93 -3.64 -6.41
CA GLY A 6 19.15 -4.21 -5.85
C GLY A 6 19.45 -5.60 -6.43
N LEU A 7 18.44 -6.46 -6.49
CA LEU A 7 18.55 -7.80 -7.09
C LEU A 7 18.92 -7.74 -8.57
N ALA A 8 18.30 -6.86 -9.36
CA ALA A 8 18.61 -6.68 -10.78
C ALA A 8 20.03 -6.14 -10.98
N ALA A 9 20.44 -5.14 -10.19
CA ALA A 9 21.75 -4.54 -10.30
C ALA A 9 22.90 -5.48 -9.87
N GLY A 10 22.61 -6.41 -8.96
CA GLY A 10 23.54 -7.46 -8.50
C GLY A 10 23.46 -8.79 -9.27
N TYR A 11 22.59 -8.90 -10.27
CA TYR A 11 22.36 -10.16 -10.99
C TYR A 11 23.63 -10.60 -11.76
N ASP A 12 24.02 -11.87 -11.60
CA ASP A 12 25.13 -12.55 -12.31
C ASP A 12 26.44 -11.74 -12.40
N GLY A 13 26.94 -11.26 -11.25
CA GLY A 13 28.17 -10.47 -11.19
C GLY A 13 27.98 -8.97 -11.41
N GLY A 14 26.73 -8.55 -11.57
CA GLY A 14 26.30 -7.16 -11.60
C GLY A 14 26.27 -6.54 -12.99
N VAL A 15 25.44 -5.52 -13.15
CA VAL A 15 25.19 -4.88 -14.45
C VAL A 15 26.06 -3.64 -14.66
N ASP A 16 26.40 -3.36 -15.91
CA ASP A 16 27.18 -2.16 -16.30
C ASP A 16 26.28 -0.93 -16.53
N LEU A 17 25.02 -1.15 -16.93
CA LEU A 17 24.09 -0.09 -17.33
C LEU A 17 22.65 -0.40 -16.89
N ILE A 18 21.97 0.58 -16.30
CA ILE A 18 20.52 0.59 -16.11
C ILE A 18 19.90 1.63 -17.04
N ILE A 19 18.88 1.22 -17.78
CA ILE A 19 18.06 2.11 -18.61
C ILE A 19 16.78 2.42 -17.84
N THR A 20 16.48 3.70 -17.64
CA THR A 20 15.26 4.17 -16.94
C THR A 20 14.42 5.08 -17.83
N GLY A 21 13.10 5.02 -17.64
CA GLY A 21 12.16 5.97 -18.20
C GLY A 21 11.96 7.21 -17.33
N ASP A 22 12.56 7.28 -16.14
CA ASP A 22 12.33 8.38 -15.20
C ASP A 22 13.09 9.64 -15.62
N SER A 23 12.45 10.79 -15.46
CA SER A 23 13.08 12.09 -15.71
C SER A 23 14.19 12.39 -14.69
N GLN A 24 15.17 13.25 -15.04
CA GLN A 24 16.20 13.68 -14.07
C GLN A 24 15.59 14.40 -12.85
N GLN A 25 14.48 15.11 -13.06
CA GLN A 25 13.77 15.81 -12.00
C GLN A 25 13.15 14.81 -11.01
N GLU A 26 12.49 13.77 -11.52
CA GLU A 26 11.90 12.70 -10.72
C GLU A 26 12.96 11.94 -9.90
N GLN A 27 14.07 11.55 -10.52
CA GLN A 27 15.18 10.89 -9.82
C GLN A 27 15.75 11.77 -8.69
N ARG A 28 15.87 13.08 -8.94
CA ARG A 28 16.33 14.05 -7.93
C ARG A 28 15.33 14.20 -6.79
N ASP A 29 14.04 14.28 -7.09
CA ASP A 29 12.99 14.43 -6.09
C ASP A 29 12.92 13.21 -5.17
N TYR A 30 13.06 12.01 -5.73
CA TYR A 30 13.19 10.76 -4.97
C TYR A 30 14.43 10.74 -4.07
N TYR A 31 15.59 11.13 -4.61
CA TYR A 31 16.83 11.21 -3.81
C TYR A 31 16.67 12.18 -2.63
N LEU A 32 16.07 13.35 -2.87
CA LEU A 32 15.83 14.36 -1.84
C LEU A 32 14.81 13.87 -0.81
N TRP A 33 13.79 13.12 -1.22
CA TRP A 33 12.82 12.50 -0.32
C TRP A 33 13.50 11.48 0.60
N VAL A 34 14.21 10.49 0.05
CA VAL A 34 14.95 9.48 0.84
C VAL A 34 15.95 10.14 1.79
N SER A 35 16.66 11.17 1.31
CA SER A 35 17.62 11.92 2.13
C SER A 35 16.97 12.67 3.30
N ARG A 36 15.76 13.23 3.09
CA ARG A 36 14.99 13.91 4.14
C ARG A 36 14.47 12.89 5.15
N LEU A 37 13.96 11.76 4.67
CA LEU A 37 13.44 10.69 5.50
C LEU A 37 14.55 10.11 6.39
N ALA A 38 15.69 9.74 5.82
CA ALA A 38 16.84 9.24 6.57
C ALA A 38 17.26 10.21 7.69
N ARG A 39 17.36 11.52 7.39
CA ARG A 39 17.69 12.54 8.40
C ARG A 39 16.65 12.66 9.50
N LYS A 40 15.35 12.61 9.16
CA LYS A 40 14.24 12.71 10.13
C LYS A 40 14.29 11.59 11.17
N PHE A 41 14.75 10.40 10.78
CA PHE A 41 14.86 9.23 11.65
C PHE A 41 16.27 8.96 12.18
N GLY A 42 17.20 9.92 12.06
CA GLY A 42 18.58 9.77 12.54
C GLY A 42 19.40 8.71 11.80
N LEU A 43 18.92 8.24 10.64
CA LEU A 43 19.61 7.30 9.77
C LEU A 43 20.66 8.03 8.92
N GLN A 44 21.68 7.30 8.47
CA GLN A 44 22.67 7.88 7.56
C GLN A 44 22.03 8.18 6.20
N PRO A 45 21.98 9.46 5.77
CA PRO A 45 21.48 9.79 4.43
C PRO A 45 22.44 9.24 3.38
N PRO A 46 21.98 9.08 2.13
CA PRO A 46 22.86 8.73 1.03
C PRO A 46 23.99 9.77 0.97
N ARG A 47 25.25 9.32 1.09
CA ARG A 47 26.39 10.22 0.87
C ARG A 47 26.43 10.49 -0.62
N ASP A 48 26.42 11.78 -1.03
CA ASP A 48 26.61 12.33 -2.38
C ASP A 48 26.02 11.53 -3.57
N MET A 49 25.36 12.17 -4.56
CA MET A 49 24.94 11.47 -5.79
C MET A 49 26.11 10.72 -6.48
N ARG A 50 27.35 11.15 -6.20
CA ARG A 50 28.59 10.51 -6.68
C ARG A 50 29.08 9.31 -5.86
N ALA A 51 28.62 9.08 -4.62
CA ALA A 51 28.97 7.87 -3.86
C ALA A 51 28.24 6.62 -4.37
N GLY A 52 27.39 6.78 -5.38
CA GLY A 52 26.87 5.71 -6.21
C GLY A 52 25.55 5.13 -5.71
N PHE A 53 24.89 4.41 -6.62
CA PHE A 53 23.63 3.71 -6.41
C PHE A 53 23.62 2.79 -5.18
N GLN A 54 24.77 2.18 -4.87
CA GLN A 54 24.98 1.38 -3.66
C GLN A 54 24.64 2.14 -2.36
N GLY A 55 25.10 3.39 -2.23
CA GLY A 55 24.82 4.20 -1.04
C GLY A 55 23.34 4.56 -0.90
N PHE A 56 22.66 4.77 -2.03
CA PHE A 56 21.21 4.97 -2.07
C PHE A 56 20.46 3.72 -1.62
N LEU A 57 20.81 2.53 -2.14
CA LEU A 57 20.23 1.26 -1.71
C LEU A 57 20.47 0.99 -0.22
N ALA A 58 21.65 1.33 0.31
CA ALA A 58 21.97 1.19 1.73
C ALA A 58 21.11 2.08 2.64
N SER A 59 20.91 3.35 2.25
CA SER A 59 20.00 4.23 2.99
C SER A 59 18.55 3.74 2.94
N LEU A 60 18.11 3.24 1.80
CA LEU A 60 16.78 2.62 1.67
C LEU A 60 16.66 1.34 2.49
N ASN A 61 17.72 0.52 2.56
CA ASN A 61 17.73 -0.65 3.44
C ASN A 61 17.51 -0.24 4.89
N ASN A 62 18.22 0.78 5.38
CA ASN A 62 18.04 1.26 6.75
C ASN A 62 16.61 1.75 7.02
N ILE A 63 15.99 2.43 6.05
CA ILE A 63 14.58 2.86 6.14
C ILE A 63 13.65 1.64 6.16
N SER A 64 13.88 0.66 5.28
CA SER A 64 13.12 -0.61 5.23
C SER A 64 13.18 -1.34 6.57
N GLN A 65 14.38 -1.52 7.12
CA GLN A 65 14.61 -2.18 8.40
C GLN A 65 13.87 -1.46 9.54
N ALA A 66 13.96 -0.13 9.60
CA ALA A 66 13.24 0.66 10.59
C ALA A 66 11.72 0.55 10.42
N TYR A 67 11.22 0.54 9.18
CA TYR A 67 9.79 0.43 8.85
C TYR A 67 9.21 -0.91 9.29
N PHE A 68 9.86 -2.03 8.94
CA PHE A 68 9.38 -3.34 9.34
C PHE A 68 9.53 -3.60 10.84
N ALA A 69 10.54 -3.01 11.50
CA ALA A 69 10.67 -3.06 12.95
C ALA A 69 9.57 -2.25 13.67
N ASP A 70 9.14 -1.13 13.10
CA ASP A 70 8.01 -0.32 13.62
C ASP A 70 6.68 -1.10 13.53
N ILE A 71 6.46 -1.83 12.43
CA ILE A 71 5.22 -2.60 12.20
C ILE A 71 5.17 -3.89 13.00
N HIS A 72 6.23 -4.70 12.96
CA HIS A 72 6.24 -6.03 13.57
C HIS A 72 6.74 -6.01 15.02
N GLY A 73 7.25 -4.87 15.48
CA GLY A 73 7.85 -4.72 16.79
C GLY A 73 9.31 -5.22 16.84
N PRO A 74 10.01 -4.95 17.96
CA PRO A 74 11.43 -5.27 18.12
C PRO A 74 11.73 -6.77 18.21
N ASP A 75 10.73 -7.61 18.47
CA ASP A 75 10.87 -9.05 18.70
C ASP A 75 10.72 -9.91 17.41
N ALA A 76 10.69 -9.27 16.23
CA ALA A 76 10.56 -9.94 14.93
C ALA A 76 11.81 -9.76 14.02
N PRO A 77 13.04 -10.10 14.47
CA PRO A 77 14.26 -9.84 13.71
C PRO A 77 14.35 -10.61 12.39
N ASP A 78 13.77 -11.82 12.32
CA ASP A 78 13.78 -12.65 11.12
C ASP A 78 12.94 -12.03 10.00
N VAL A 79 11.74 -11.53 10.33
CA VAL A 79 10.85 -10.83 9.38
C VAL A 79 11.52 -9.55 8.86
N VAL A 80 12.13 -8.79 9.77
CA VAL A 80 12.86 -7.57 9.39
C VAL A 80 14.03 -7.91 8.45
N ALA A 81 14.73 -9.02 8.67
CA ALA A 81 15.83 -9.46 7.79
C ALA A 81 15.34 -9.93 6.40
N GLU A 82 14.18 -10.58 6.30
CA GLU A 82 13.57 -10.98 5.02
C GLU A 82 13.26 -9.77 4.11
N HIS A 83 12.98 -8.62 4.72
CA HIS A 83 12.73 -7.37 4.02
C HIS A 83 13.98 -6.50 3.80
N ALA A 84 15.17 -7.06 3.99
CA ALA A 84 16.42 -6.40 3.65
C ALA A 84 16.54 -6.15 2.14
N ILE A 85 17.08 -4.98 1.79
CA ILE A 85 17.38 -4.59 0.42
C ILE A 85 18.79 -5.04 0.08
N THR A 86 18.94 -5.67 -1.07
CA THR A 86 20.24 -6.03 -1.66
C THR A 86 20.99 -4.74 -2.00
N THR A 87 22.17 -4.56 -1.41
CA THR A 87 22.99 -3.35 -1.60
C THR A 87 24.30 -3.63 -2.33
N ASP A 88 24.68 -4.89 -2.49
CA ASP A 88 25.91 -5.26 -3.19
C ASP A 88 25.69 -5.12 -4.71
N VAL A 89 26.21 -4.03 -5.26
CA VAL A 89 26.08 -3.68 -6.67
C VAL A 89 27.45 -3.29 -7.23
N ARG A 90 27.66 -3.59 -8.50
CA ARG A 90 28.95 -3.36 -9.17
C ARG A 90 29.34 -1.89 -9.14
N THR A 91 30.62 -1.64 -8.85
CA THR A 91 31.19 -0.29 -8.93
C THR A 91 31.28 0.17 -10.39
N GLY A 92 30.87 1.41 -10.66
CA GLY A 92 30.89 1.98 -12.00
C GLY A 92 29.61 1.77 -12.83
N LEU A 93 28.55 1.20 -12.23
CA LEU A 93 27.20 1.16 -12.81
C LEU A 93 26.77 2.53 -13.35
N GLN A 94 26.32 2.56 -14.60
CA GLN A 94 25.82 3.76 -15.27
C GLN A 94 24.29 3.78 -15.35
N PHE A 95 23.71 4.98 -15.37
CA PHE A 95 22.29 5.20 -15.62
C PHE A 95 22.13 5.94 -16.94
N PHE A 96 21.24 5.44 -17.78
CA PHE A 96 20.81 6.10 -19.01
C PHE A 96 19.30 6.32 -18.95
N SER A 97 18.87 7.58 -19.04
CA SER A 97 17.45 7.90 -19.10
C SER A 97 17.02 8.03 -20.56
N ILE A 98 15.99 7.28 -20.97
CA ILE A 98 15.36 7.44 -22.29
C ILE A 98 14.29 8.55 -22.30
N TYR A 99 14.04 9.20 -21.17
CA TYR A 99 12.95 10.15 -21.00
C TYR A 99 13.07 11.34 -21.97
N ASP A 100 14.26 11.94 -22.07
CA ASP A 100 14.50 13.10 -22.95
C ASP A 100 14.61 12.71 -24.43
N ASP A 101 14.85 11.42 -24.72
CA ASP A 101 15.09 10.89 -26.06
C ASP A 101 13.82 10.29 -26.71
N THR A 102 12.70 10.23 -25.97
CA THR A 102 11.45 9.64 -26.46
C THR A 102 10.27 10.60 -26.27
N ALA A 103 9.56 10.89 -27.36
CA ALA A 103 8.28 11.61 -27.27
C ALA A 103 7.24 10.64 -26.70
N TYR A 104 6.89 10.82 -25.42
CA TYR A 104 5.89 10.00 -24.72
C TYR A 104 4.48 10.33 -25.22
N ALA A 105 4.09 9.75 -26.37
CA ALA A 105 2.72 9.77 -26.87
C ALA A 105 2.26 8.32 -27.05
N SER A 106 1.88 7.66 -25.94
CA SER A 106 1.47 6.25 -25.95
C SER A 106 0.30 5.97 -26.91
N GLY A 107 -0.56 6.97 -27.17
CA GLY A 107 -1.61 6.90 -28.19
C GLY A 107 -1.08 6.81 -29.62
N ASP A 108 0.02 7.49 -29.94
CA ASP A 108 0.61 7.52 -31.29
C ASP A 108 1.32 6.21 -31.66
N HIS A 109 1.54 5.34 -30.68
CA HIS A 109 2.26 4.07 -30.84
C HIS A 109 1.40 2.84 -30.50
N TRP A 110 0.08 2.99 -30.46
CA TRP A 110 -0.84 1.92 -30.05
C TRP A 110 -0.68 0.62 -30.86
N GLU A 111 -0.71 0.73 -32.20
CA GLU A 111 -0.57 -0.43 -33.11
C GLU A 111 0.80 -1.13 -32.93
N LEU A 112 1.87 -0.35 -32.74
CA LEU A 112 3.19 -0.90 -32.43
C LEU A 112 3.17 -1.70 -31.11
N LEU A 113 2.55 -1.14 -30.07
CA LEU A 113 2.49 -1.78 -28.75
C LEU A 113 1.65 -3.06 -28.80
N THR A 114 0.42 -3.01 -29.30
CA THR A 114 -0.50 -4.16 -29.24
C THR A 114 -0.23 -5.20 -30.31
N ASP A 115 -0.03 -4.78 -31.56
CA ASP A 115 -0.08 -5.69 -32.71
C ASP A 115 1.30 -6.23 -33.08
N HIS A 116 2.36 -5.48 -32.77
CA HIS A 116 3.75 -5.85 -33.09
C HIS A 116 4.56 -6.30 -31.88
N LEU A 117 4.47 -5.60 -30.76
CA LEU A 117 5.20 -5.95 -29.53
C LEU A 117 4.40 -6.89 -28.62
N GLY A 118 3.14 -7.18 -28.97
CA GLY A 118 2.29 -8.10 -28.20
C GLY A 118 1.99 -7.60 -26.80
N PHE A 119 2.01 -6.27 -26.59
CA PHE A 119 1.65 -5.67 -25.32
C PHE A 119 0.19 -5.99 -25.01
N ARG A 120 -0.03 -6.76 -23.95
CA ARG A 120 -1.36 -7.10 -23.45
C ARG A 120 -1.51 -6.49 -22.08
N PHE A 121 -2.61 -5.78 -21.88
CA PHE A 121 -2.98 -5.29 -20.56
C PHE A 121 -3.37 -6.50 -19.71
N ASP A 122 -2.67 -6.69 -18.60
CA ASP A 122 -2.97 -7.75 -17.64
C ASP A 122 -4.38 -7.56 -17.07
N ASP A 123 -5.12 -8.66 -16.93
CA ASP A 123 -6.46 -8.71 -16.36
C ASP A 123 -6.48 -8.29 -14.88
N ILE A 124 -5.35 -8.43 -14.18
CA ILE A 124 -5.17 -8.15 -12.75
C ILE A 124 -4.36 -6.86 -12.55
N ALA A 125 -3.31 -6.65 -13.35
CA ALA A 125 -2.32 -5.58 -13.14
C ALA A 125 -2.51 -4.35 -14.06
N PHE A 126 -3.73 -3.85 -14.22
CA PHE A 126 -3.93 -2.54 -14.87
C PHE A 126 -3.52 -1.40 -13.93
N SER A 127 -2.23 -1.29 -13.63
CA SER A 127 -1.65 -0.32 -12.69
C SER A 127 -1.84 1.12 -13.18
N PHE A 128 -2.64 1.88 -12.44
CA PHE A 128 -2.63 3.34 -12.54
C PHE A 128 -1.33 3.86 -11.92
N THR A 129 -0.56 4.62 -12.70
CA THR A 129 0.68 5.29 -12.25
C THR A 129 0.48 6.31 -11.13
N GLU A 130 -0.76 6.54 -10.67
CA GLU A 130 -1.08 7.47 -9.58
C GLU A 130 -1.41 6.78 -8.27
N SER A 131 -1.53 5.45 -8.25
CA SER A 131 -1.87 4.74 -7.02
C SER A 131 -0.72 3.87 -6.49
N ASP A 132 0.36 3.62 -7.25
CA ASP A 132 1.25 2.42 -7.19
C ASP A 132 0.66 1.23 -6.39
N CYS A 133 -0.65 1.00 -6.48
CA CYS A 133 -1.19 -0.23 -5.96
C CYS A 133 -0.73 -1.26 -6.98
N GLY A 134 0.12 -2.16 -6.51
CA GLY A 134 0.60 -3.27 -7.33
C GLY A 134 -0.55 -4.06 -7.97
N ASN A 135 -1.77 -3.92 -7.44
CA ASN A 135 -3.00 -4.45 -8.01
C ASN A 135 -4.20 -3.50 -7.77
N PRO A 136 -4.63 -2.71 -8.80
CA PRO A 136 -5.80 -1.84 -8.69
C PRO A 136 -7.13 -2.55 -8.56
N ALA A 137 -7.24 -3.78 -9.06
CA ALA A 137 -8.45 -4.58 -8.87
C ALA A 137 -8.62 -4.95 -7.37
N LEU A 138 -7.53 -5.23 -6.66
CA LEU A 138 -7.57 -5.44 -5.22
C LEU A 138 -7.96 -4.17 -4.45
N MET A 139 -7.50 -3.00 -4.88
CA MET A 139 -7.93 -1.73 -4.28
C MET A 139 -9.40 -1.44 -4.52
N ALA A 140 -9.89 -1.71 -5.74
CA ALA A 140 -11.31 -1.60 -6.07
C ALA A 140 -12.15 -2.52 -5.17
N HIS A 141 -11.67 -3.74 -4.93
CA HIS A 141 -12.29 -4.71 -4.04
C HIS A 141 -12.28 -4.23 -2.57
N LEU A 142 -11.16 -3.74 -2.03
CA LEU A 142 -11.10 -3.18 -0.68
C LEU A 142 -12.03 -1.97 -0.51
N ARG A 143 -12.12 -1.10 -1.53
CA ARG A 143 -13.04 0.03 -1.53
C ARG A 143 -14.50 -0.46 -1.51
N ALA A 144 -14.82 -1.47 -2.30
CA ALA A 144 -16.16 -2.06 -2.35
C ALA A 144 -16.54 -2.74 -1.03
N LEU A 145 -15.64 -3.50 -0.40
CA LEU A 145 -15.83 -4.07 0.94
C LEU A 145 -16.03 -2.97 1.99
N LYS A 146 -15.24 -1.89 1.94
CA LYS A 146 -15.42 -0.74 2.85
C LYS A 146 -16.80 -0.11 2.68
N CYS A 147 -17.26 0.07 1.45
CA CYS A 147 -18.61 0.59 1.18
C CYS A 147 -19.71 -0.33 1.71
N GLU A 148 -19.56 -1.64 1.52
CA GLU A 148 -20.52 -2.65 1.98
C GLU A 148 -20.61 -2.71 3.50
N HIS A 149 -19.47 -2.98 4.15
CA HIS A 149 -19.44 -3.29 5.58
C HIS A 149 -19.44 -2.06 6.48
N ARG A 150 -18.92 -0.91 6.02
CA ARG A 150 -18.81 0.30 6.84
C ARG A 150 -19.85 1.37 6.51
N TYR A 151 -20.24 1.49 5.25
CA TYR A 151 -21.11 2.58 4.79
C TYR A 151 -22.54 2.12 4.47
N GLY A 152 -22.82 0.82 4.54
CA GLY A 152 -24.15 0.26 4.29
C GLY A 152 -24.61 0.41 2.83
N GLN A 153 -23.67 0.63 1.91
CA GLN A 153 -23.92 0.56 0.47
C GLN A 153 -23.80 -0.89 0.00
N SER A 154 -24.15 -1.19 -1.25
CA SER A 154 -23.81 -2.49 -1.82
C SER A 154 -22.35 -2.55 -2.28
N TYR A 155 -21.77 -3.75 -2.32
CA TYR A 155 -20.46 -3.98 -2.94
C TYR A 155 -20.40 -3.42 -4.37
N ALA A 156 -21.45 -3.65 -5.17
CA ALA A 156 -21.55 -3.17 -6.55
C ALA A 156 -21.50 -1.64 -6.67
N GLU A 157 -22.18 -0.92 -5.78
CA GLU A 157 -22.13 0.56 -5.73
C GLU A 157 -20.73 1.06 -5.36
N GLY A 158 -20.07 0.41 -4.40
CA GLY A 158 -18.70 0.74 -4.01
C GLY A 158 -17.70 0.52 -5.14
N LEU A 159 -17.85 -0.58 -5.88
CA LEU A 159 -17.04 -0.90 -7.04
C LEU A 159 -17.25 0.11 -8.18
N ALA A 160 -18.52 0.43 -8.49
CA ALA A 160 -18.87 1.41 -9.51
C ALA A 160 -18.26 2.79 -9.20
N GLY A 161 -18.34 3.23 -7.94
CA GLY A 161 -17.74 4.49 -7.51
C GLY A 161 -16.22 4.54 -7.69
N TYR A 162 -15.51 3.42 -7.47
CA TYR A 162 -14.07 3.33 -7.75
C TYR A 162 -13.78 3.45 -9.27
N VAL A 163 -14.58 2.77 -10.09
CA VAL A 163 -14.42 2.79 -11.57
C VAL A 163 -14.64 4.19 -12.13
N GLU A 164 -15.68 4.89 -11.68
CA GLU A 164 -15.94 6.28 -12.08
C GLU A 164 -14.79 7.21 -11.71
N PHE A 165 -14.27 7.06 -10.47
CA PHE A 165 -13.09 7.80 -10.03
C PHE A 165 -11.88 7.52 -10.94
N ALA A 166 -11.57 6.25 -11.19
CA ALA A 166 -10.45 5.85 -12.04
C ALA A 166 -10.58 6.40 -13.48
N ILE A 167 -11.77 6.33 -14.08
CA ILE A 167 -12.02 6.89 -15.41
C ILE A 167 -11.86 8.41 -15.42
N SER A 168 -12.34 9.12 -14.39
CA SER A 168 -12.14 10.57 -14.30
C SER A 168 -10.67 10.96 -14.28
N LEU A 169 -9.84 10.13 -13.63
CA LEU A 169 -8.40 10.31 -13.54
C LEU A 169 -7.69 10.03 -14.87
N MET A 170 -8.10 8.97 -15.58
CA MET A 170 -7.62 8.65 -16.93
C MET A 170 -7.87 9.80 -17.90
N HIS A 171 -9.06 10.40 -17.86
CA HIS A 171 -9.37 11.57 -18.70
C HIS A 171 -8.50 12.77 -18.36
N LYS A 172 -8.27 13.04 -17.06
CA LYS A 172 -7.40 14.13 -16.62
C LYS A 172 -5.95 13.96 -17.08
N LYS A 173 -5.50 12.70 -17.22
CA LYS A 173 -4.17 12.32 -17.71
C LYS A 173 -4.10 12.09 -19.22
N GLU A 174 -5.17 12.44 -19.95
CA GLU A 174 -5.22 12.31 -21.41
C GLU A 174 -4.92 10.89 -21.91
N PHE A 175 -5.36 9.86 -21.16
CA PHE A 175 -5.21 8.47 -21.60
C PHE A 175 -5.96 8.25 -22.92
N PRO A 176 -5.43 7.40 -23.83
CA PRO A 176 -6.13 6.99 -25.04
C PRO A 176 -7.58 6.55 -24.75
N PRO A 177 -8.59 7.05 -25.50
CA PRO A 177 -10.00 6.70 -25.26
C PRO A 177 -10.28 5.19 -25.26
N GLN A 178 -9.54 4.42 -26.04
CA GLN A 178 -9.65 2.96 -26.09
C GLN A 178 -9.31 2.32 -24.74
N LEU A 179 -8.35 2.87 -24.00
CA LEU A 179 -8.00 2.38 -22.66
C LEU A 179 -9.08 2.66 -21.64
N VAL A 180 -9.70 3.84 -21.73
CA VAL A 180 -10.83 4.20 -20.87
C VAL A 180 -11.98 3.22 -21.07
N GLU A 181 -12.26 2.83 -22.31
CA GLU A 181 -13.33 1.89 -22.60
C GLU A 181 -13.00 0.46 -22.15
N ILE A 182 -11.77 -0.02 -22.38
CA ILE A 182 -11.30 -1.32 -21.86
C ILE A 182 -11.42 -1.36 -20.33
N MET A 183 -11.07 -0.27 -19.65
CA MET A 183 -11.22 -0.16 -18.20
C MET A 183 -12.70 -0.23 -17.79
N ARG A 184 -13.61 0.43 -18.50
CA ARG A 184 -15.05 0.39 -18.21
C ARG A 184 -15.62 -1.02 -18.37
N GLU A 185 -15.39 -1.64 -19.52
CA GLU A 185 -15.91 -2.98 -19.86
C GLU A 185 -15.44 -4.07 -18.88
N ARG A 186 -14.26 -3.88 -18.27
CA ARG A 186 -13.70 -4.83 -17.29
C ARG A 186 -14.57 -4.97 -16.03
N TYR A 187 -15.14 -3.88 -15.55
CA TYR A 187 -15.84 -3.84 -14.25
C TYR A 187 -17.38 -3.84 -14.39
N GLU A 188 -17.90 -3.43 -15.54
CA GLU A 188 -19.35 -3.26 -15.74
C GLU A 188 -20.12 -4.59 -15.61
N GLY A 189 -20.99 -4.68 -14.59
CA GLY A 189 -21.83 -5.85 -14.33
C GLY A 189 -21.06 -7.13 -13.98
N ARG A 190 -19.81 -7.00 -13.48
CA ARG A 190 -18.93 -8.12 -13.12
C ARG A 190 -18.56 -8.15 -11.63
N ASP A 191 -19.36 -7.54 -10.77
CA ASP A 191 -19.10 -7.38 -9.34
C ASP A 191 -18.88 -8.71 -8.61
N ASP A 192 -19.78 -9.69 -8.76
CA ASP A 192 -19.60 -11.03 -8.16
C ASP A 192 -18.32 -11.72 -8.65
N ARG A 193 -18.03 -11.63 -9.95
CA ARG A 193 -16.80 -12.20 -10.53
C ARG A 193 -15.57 -11.51 -9.99
N MET A 194 -15.61 -10.19 -9.83
CA MET A 194 -14.51 -9.39 -9.32
C MET A 194 -14.24 -9.71 -7.86
N ARG A 195 -15.28 -9.82 -7.03
CA ARG A 195 -15.19 -10.23 -5.61
C ARG A 195 -14.49 -11.59 -5.51
N ALA A 196 -15.03 -12.61 -6.15
CA ALA A 196 -14.46 -13.95 -6.12
C ALA A 196 -13.02 -14.02 -6.65
N ALA A 197 -12.70 -13.26 -7.71
CA ALA A 197 -11.34 -13.21 -8.25
C ALA A 197 -10.36 -12.53 -7.30
N MET A 198 -10.77 -11.44 -6.65
CA MET A 198 -9.91 -10.69 -5.74
C MET A 198 -9.77 -11.37 -4.38
N ASP A 199 -10.79 -12.07 -3.88
CA ASP A 199 -10.68 -12.96 -2.72
C ASP A 199 -9.67 -14.08 -2.98
N ALA A 200 -9.78 -14.73 -4.15
CA ALA A 200 -8.86 -15.79 -4.54
C ALA A 200 -7.42 -15.25 -4.68
N TYR A 201 -7.26 -14.05 -5.25
CA TYR A 201 -5.96 -13.40 -5.35
C TYR A 201 -5.40 -13.05 -3.97
N ALA A 202 -6.19 -12.46 -3.08
CA ALA A 202 -5.76 -12.10 -1.73
C ALA A 202 -5.33 -13.32 -0.91
N ALA A 203 -6.08 -14.43 -1.02
CA ALA A 203 -5.74 -15.68 -0.36
C ALA A 203 -4.44 -16.29 -0.92
N GLN A 204 -4.26 -16.28 -2.25
CA GLN A 204 -3.07 -16.87 -2.88
C GLN A 204 -1.80 -16.03 -2.73
N ALA A 205 -1.92 -14.71 -2.89
CA ALA A 205 -0.78 -13.81 -2.89
C ALA A 205 -0.36 -13.39 -1.47
N TYR A 206 -1.31 -13.25 -0.55
CA TYR A 206 -1.08 -12.68 0.79
C TYR A 206 -1.57 -13.58 1.92
N GLY A 207 -2.25 -14.70 1.64
CA GLY A 207 -2.81 -15.56 2.68
C GLY A 207 -4.01 -14.95 3.42
N PHE A 208 -4.61 -13.88 2.89
CA PHE A 208 -5.74 -13.20 3.54
C PHE A 208 -7.09 -13.75 3.08
N THR A 209 -8.00 -13.91 4.04
CA THR A 209 -9.41 -14.18 3.78
C THR A 209 -10.20 -12.88 3.66
N GLU A 210 -11.39 -12.93 3.06
CA GLU A 210 -12.28 -11.75 3.01
C GLU A 210 -12.62 -11.24 4.42
N GLU A 211 -12.85 -12.12 5.40
CA GLU A 211 -13.10 -11.73 6.80
C GLU A 211 -11.96 -10.86 7.36
N GLN A 212 -10.71 -11.20 7.02
CA GLN A 212 -9.53 -10.42 7.41
C GLN A 212 -9.42 -9.09 6.64
N LEU A 213 -9.79 -9.07 5.35
CA LEU A 213 -9.87 -7.83 4.59
C LEU A 213 -10.97 -6.89 5.13
N VAL A 214 -12.10 -7.46 5.55
CA VAL A 214 -13.19 -6.71 6.22
C VAL A 214 -12.70 -6.13 7.55
N ALA A 215 -12.01 -6.92 8.38
CA ALA A 215 -11.37 -6.40 9.58
C ALA A 215 -10.40 -5.24 9.25
N MET A 216 -9.60 -5.36 8.19
CA MET A 216 -8.68 -4.32 7.75
C MET A 216 -9.38 -3.00 7.37
N VAL A 217 -10.50 -3.03 6.61
CA VAL A 217 -11.21 -1.79 6.21
C VAL A 217 -11.97 -1.13 7.36
N HIS A 218 -12.31 -1.89 8.40
CA HIS A 218 -12.82 -1.34 9.66
C HIS A 218 -11.71 -0.71 10.51
N ALA A 219 -10.48 -1.25 10.42
CA ALA A 219 -9.36 -0.95 11.29
C ALA A 219 -9.77 -0.89 12.79
N PRO A 220 -10.30 -1.99 13.34
CA PRO A 220 -10.88 -2.02 14.68
C PRO A 220 -9.85 -1.95 15.79
N PHE A 221 -8.61 -2.34 15.52
CA PHE A 221 -7.57 -2.50 16.54
C PHE A 221 -6.62 -1.31 16.64
N THR A 222 -6.78 -0.28 15.82
CA THR A 222 -5.92 0.91 15.81
C THR A 222 -6.51 2.04 16.65
N GLU A 223 -5.73 3.09 16.90
CA GLU A 223 -6.19 4.30 17.61
C GLU A 223 -6.88 3.96 18.94
N LYS A 224 -6.24 3.12 19.74
CA LYS A 224 -6.80 2.60 21.00
C LYS A 224 -8.19 1.97 20.84
N GLY A 225 -8.42 1.31 19.70
CA GLY A 225 -9.65 0.57 19.41
C GLY A 225 -10.85 1.48 19.20
N THR A 226 -10.67 2.62 18.54
CA THR A 226 -11.76 3.60 18.31
C THR A 226 -12.91 2.98 17.50
N ASN A 227 -12.61 2.12 16.53
CA ASN A 227 -13.62 1.43 15.70
C ASN A 227 -14.00 0.03 16.21
N LEU A 228 -13.44 -0.42 17.35
CA LEU A 228 -13.58 -1.80 17.83
C LEU A 228 -15.04 -2.19 18.03
N GLU A 229 -15.79 -1.44 18.83
CA GLU A 229 -17.17 -1.79 19.18
C GLU A 229 -18.09 -1.75 17.95
N THR A 230 -17.88 -0.80 17.03
CA THR A 230 -18.62 -0.74 15.76
C THR A 230 -18.37 -1.97 14.90
N TYR A 231 -17.10 -2.39 14.78
CA TYR A 231 -16.74 -3.61 14.06
C TYR A 231 -17.33 -4.86 14.73
N LEU A 232 -17.21 -4.99 16.05
CA LEU A 232 -17.76 -6.15 16.76
C LEU A 232 -19.28 -6.21 16.62
N ALA A 233 -19.98 -5.08 16.71
CA ALA A 233 -21.44 -5.06 16.55
C ALA A 233 -21.89 -5.46 15.14
N ALA A 234 -21.14 -5.10 14.11
CA ALA A 234 -21.47 -5.38 12.72
C ALA A 234 -21.05 -6.79 12.28
N GLU A 235 -19.81 -7.18 12.57
CA GLU A 235 -19.17 -8.35 11.98
C GLU A 235 -18.98 -9.50 12.97
N GLN A 236 -18.87 -9.23 14.28
CA GLN A 236 -18.55 -10.24 15.31
C GLN A 236 -19.41 -10.08 16.58
N PRO A 237 -20.75 -10.19 16.50
CA PRO A 237 -21.63 -9.81 17.60
C PRO A 237 -21.46 -10.64 18.88
N ASP A 238 -20.96 -11.87 18.74
CA ASP A 238 -20.62 -12.77 19.84
C ASP A 238 -19.42 -12.27 20.69
N LEU A 239 -18.53 -11.50 20.08
CA LEU A 239 -17.37 -10.89 20.75
C LEU A 239 -17.67 -9.51 21.34
N LEU A 240 -18.82 -8.90 21.01
CA LEU A 240 -19.17 -7.55 21.47
C LEU A 240 -19.16 -7.42 23.00
N THR A 241 -19.63 -8.44 23.72
CA THR A 241 -19.60 -8.45 25.20
C THR A 241 -18.18 -8.52 25.76
N HIS A 242 -17.22 -8.98 24.97
CA HIS A 242 -15.80 -9.09 25.32
C HIS A 242 -15.00 -7.84 24.94
N ALA A 243 -15.62 -6.76 24.43
CA ALA A 243 -14.91 -5.55 24.03
C ALA A 243 -13.98 -4.97 25.12
N PRO A 244 -14.36 -4.90 26.43
CA PRO A 244 -13.45 -4.45 27.48
C PRO A 244 -12.24 -5.37 27.66
N LEU A 245 -12.46 -6.69 27.56
CA LEU A 245 -11.40 -7.69 27.65
C LEU A 245 -10.42 -7.58 26.47
N ILE A 246 -10.95 -7.42 25.25
CA ILE A 246 -10.15 -7.21 24.03
C ILE A 246 -9.28 -5.97 24.18
N ARG A 247 -9.82 -4.84 24.65
CA ARG A 247 -9.02 -3.63 24.91
C ARG A 247 -7.90 -3.89 25.92
N GLY A 248 -8.19 -4.63 26.98
CA GLY A 248 -7.19 -5.01 27.99
C GLY A 248 -6.09 -5.95 27.47
N LEU A 249 -6.42 -6.84 26.53
CA LEU A 249 -5.42 -7.70 25.86
C LEU A 249 -4.52 -6.88 24.93
N LEU A 250 -5.11 -5.94 24.18
CA LEU A 250 -4.41 -5.08 23.22
C LEU A 250 -3.56 -3.98 23.87
N ASP A 251 -3.94 -3.49 25.05
CA ASP A 251 -3.13 -2.54 25.81
C ASP A 251 -2.10 -3.19 26.73
N GLY A 252 -2.16 -4.52 26.88
CA GLY A 252 -1.25 -5.30 27.73
C GLY A 252 -1.58 -5.28 29.23
N SER A 253 -2.71 -4.69 29.64
CA SER A 253 -3.16 -4.67 31.04
C SER A 253 -3.74 -6.02 31.49
N VAL A 254 -4.21 -6.84 30.54
CA VAL A 254 -4.72 -8.19 30.78
C VAL A 254 -3.77 -9.21 30.13
N PRO A 255 -3.22 -10.17 30.89
CA PRO A 255 -2.38 -11.22 30.34
C PRO A 255 -3.21 -12.33 29.68
N THR A 256 -2.65 -12.97 28.65
CA THR A 256 -3.19 -14.22 28.09
C THR A 256 -2.82 -15.38 29.01
N ALA A 257 -3.66 -15.70 29.99
CA ALA A 257 -3.32 -16.65 31.06
C ALA A 257 -4.40 -17.68 31.38
N ASP A 258 -5.67 -17.38 31.09
CA ASP A 258 -6.80 -18.26 31.38
C ASP A 258 -7.52 -18.70 30.09
N GLY A 259 -8.48 -19.61 30.23
CA GLY A 259 -9.16 -20.20 29.07
C GLY A 259 -10.03 -19.23 28.27
N GLU A 260 -10.44 -18.10 28.85
CA GLU A 260 -11.23 -17.07 28.16
C GLU A 260 -10.31 -16.14 27.37
N THR A 261 -9.27 -15.61 28.02
CA THR A 261 -8.25 -14.76 27.38
C THR A 261 -7.55 -15.46 26.23
N VAL A 262 -7.20 -16.74 26.36
CA VAL A 262 -6.62 -17.54 25.27
C VAL A 262 -7.58 -17.64 24.08
N ARG A 263 -8.85 -17.97 24.32
CA ARG A 263 -9.84 -18.11 23.23
C ARG A 263 -10.10 -16.79 22.51
N VAL A 264 -10.19 -15.69 23.26
CA VAL A 264 -10.36 -14.36 22.68
C VAL A 264 -9.13 -13.98 21.87
N THR A 265 -7.91 -14.24 22.37
CA THR A 265 -6.67 -14.03 21.62
C THR A 265 -6.67 -14.81 20.30
N GLU A 266 -6.91 -16.12 20.33
CA GLU A 266 -6.96 -16.96 19.11
C GLU A 266 -7.97 -16.43 18.09
N ARG A 267 -9.14 -15.96 18.56
CA ARG A 267 -10.16 -15.39 17.67
C ARG A 267 -9.71 -14.06 17.07
N LEU A 268 -9.06 -13.18 17.84
CA LEU A 268 -8.51 -11.92 17.31
C LEU A 268 -7.44 -12.17 16.24
N GLU A 269 -6.56 -13.15 16.46
CA GLU A 269 -5.52 -13.51 15.50
C GLU A 269 -6.12 -14.09 14.21
N GLN A 270 -7.15 -14.94 14.33
CA GLN A 270 -7.88 -15.46 13.19
C GLN A 270 -8.56 -14.35 12.37
N LEU A 271 -9.23 -13.40 13.05
CA LEU A 271 -9.98 -12.32 12.43
C LEU A 271 -9.11 -11.27 11.74
N SER A 272 -7.91 -11.04 12.26
CA SER A 272 -6.99 -10.04 11.73
C SER A 272 -5.93 -10.60 10.79
N GLY A 273 -5.59 -11.89 10.94
CA GLY A 273 -4.40 -12.48 10.34
C GLY A 273 -3.09 -12.01 10.99
N LEU A 274 -3.15 -11.34 12.15
CA LEU A 274 -2.01 -10.79 12.88
C LEU A 274 -1.86 -11.45 14.24
N THR A 275 -0.63 -11.55 14.75
CA THR A 275 -0.40 -12.04 16.11
C THR A 275 -0.86 -11.01 17.15
N LEU A 276 -1.13 -11.46 18.38
CA LEU A 276 -1.50 -10.55 19.46
C LEU A 276 -0.46 -9.44 19.69
N ASP A 277 0.83 -9.74 19.56
CA ASP A 277 1.88 -8.75 19.76
C ASP A 277 1.89 -7.70 18.65
N GLN A 278 1.62 -8.09 17.39
CA GLN A 278 1.41 -7.15 16.29
C GLN A 278 0.16 -6.29 16.52
N LEU A 279 -0.92 -6.89 17.02
CA LEU A 279 -2.15 -6.17 17.35
C LEU A 279 -1.94 -5.15 18.49
N LYS A 280 -1.11 -5.46 19.50
CA LYS A 280 -0.73 -4.51 20.56
C LYS A 280 0.05 -3.32 20.01
N VAL A 281 0.97 -3.56 19.06
CA VAL A 281 1.69 -2.49 18.35
C VAL A 281 0.69 -1.56 17.65
N LEU A 282 -0.20 -2.14 16.82
CA LEU A 282 -1.23 -1.38 16.09
C LEU A 282 -2.20 -0.62 17.01
N TYR A 283 -2.51 -1.17 18.19
CA TYR A 283 -3.37 -0.51 19.18
C TYR A 283 -2.74 0.75 19.77
N GLY A 284 -1.41 0.80 19.84
CA GLY A 284 -0.64 2.00 20.15
C GLY A 284 -0.62 3.02 19.03
N SER A 285 -0.65 2.56 17.78
CA SER A 285 -0.47 3.38 16.58
C SER A 285 -1.65 4.29 16.27
N SER A 286 -1.34 5.47 15.75
CA SER A 286 -2.33 6.43 15.24
C SER A 286 -2.51 6.24 13.73
N LEU A 287 -3.74 6.02 13.25
CA LEU A 287 -4.05 6.02 11.80
C LEU A 287 -4.14 7.44 11.21
N ARG A 288 -3.54 8.44 11.84
CA ARG A 288 -3.74 9.83 11.43
C ARG A 288 -3.10 10.08 10.07
N LEU A 289 -3.94 10.24 9.06
CA LEU A 289 -3.65 11.10 7.92
C LEU A 289 -3.19 12.48 8.43
N PRO A 290 -2.17 13.09 7.79
CA PRO A 290 -1.27 14.05 8.42
C PRO A 290 -1.99 15.30 8.93
N SER A 291 -1.95 15.51 10.25
CA SER A 291 -2.11 16.84 10.86
C SER A 291 -0.77 17.58 10.77
N LEU A 292 -0.83 18.83 10.35
CA LEU A 292 0.26 19.80 10.12
C LEU A 292 1.09 20.17 11.37
N THR A 293 1.46 19.22 12.23
CA THR A 293 2.18 19.49 13.48
C THR A 293 3.40 18.59 13.66
N PRO A 294 4.60 19.13 13.94
CA PRO A 294 5.88 18.44 13.75
C PRO A 294 6.36 17.75 15.03
N ALA A 295 5.48 17.02 15.72
CA ALA A 295 5.85 16.32 16.95
C ALA A 295 5.41 14.85 16.88
N GLY A 296 6.35 13.97 16.54
CA GLY A 296 6.26 12.52 16.81
C GLY A 296 5.46 11.66 15.84
N GLY A 297 5.38 12.02 14.54
CA GLY A 297 4.72 11.18 13.54
C GLY A 297 5.50 9.88 13.28
N GLU A 298 4.76 8.77 13.25
CA GLU A 298 5.23 7.40 13.01
C GLU A 298 5.97 7.33 11.65
N LEU A 299 6.90 6.38 11.47
CA LEU A 299 7.73 6.30 10.25
C LEU A 299 6.87 6.20 8.98
N ILE A 300 5.73 5.53 9.10
CA ILE A 300 4.69 5.40 8.08
C ILE A 300 4.16 6.78 7.65
N ASP A 301 3.78 7.64 8.60
CA ASP A 301 3.26 8.97 8.31
C ASP A 301 4.28 9.83 7.57
N ALA A 302 5.56 9.72 7.94
CA ALA A 302 6.63 10.45 7.29
C ALA A 302 6.92 9.96 5.86
N ILE A 303 6.77 8.65 5.62
CA ILE A 303 6.87 8.04 4.29
C ILE A 303 5.74 8.57 3.40
N LEU A 304 4.49 8.48 3.87
CA LEU A 304 3.29 8.92 3.15
C LEU A 304 3.25 10.44 2.94
N GLU A 305 3.63 11.23 3.94
CA GLU A 305 3.68 12.69 3.84
C GLU A 305 4.75 13.17 2.85
N GLY A 306 5.88 12.45 2.80
CA GLY A 306 7.00 12.82 1.94
C GLY A 306 6.86 12.39 0.49
N ASP A 307 5.93 11.48 0.17
CA ASP A 307 5.81 10.87 -1.15
C ASP A 307 5.62 11.94 -2.25
N PRO A 308 6.55 12.04 -3.22
CA PRO A 308 6.44 12.98 -4.34
C PRO A 308 5.21 12.73 -5.23
N HIS A 309 4.58 11.54 -5.17
CA HIS A 309 3.42 11.18 -5.99
C HIS A 309 2.06 11.19 -5.24
N LYS A 310 1.98 11.76 -4.04
CA LYS A 310 0.71 11.83 -3.30
C LYS A 310 -0.34 12.73 -3.95
N GLN A 311 -1.61 12.32 -3.89
CA GLN A 311 -2.77 13.14 -4.27
C GLN A 311 -3.88 13.10 -3.21
N VAL A 312 -4.57 14.23 -3.01
CA VAL A 312 -5.76 14.28 -2.15
C VAL A 312 -7.00 14.10 -3.02
N VAL A 313 -7.70 12.99 -2.81
CA VAL A 313 -8.96 12.67 -3.48
C VAL A 313 -10.13 13.02 -2.55
N HIS A 314 -11.22 13.46 -3.15
CA HIS A 314 -12.41 13.89 -2.43
C HIS A 314 -13.48 12.81 -2.60
N THR A 315 -13.73 11.99 -1.57
CA THR A 315 -14.69 10.88 -1.63
C THR A 315 -15.92 11.19 -0.78
N ARG A 316 -17.09 10.67 -1.15
CA ARG A 316 -18.28 10.70 -0.28
C ARG A 316 -18.44 9.36 0.40
N HIS A 317 -18.71 9.39 1.71
CA HIS A 317 -18.92 8.18 2.53
C HIS A 317 -20.40 7.79 2.63
N SER A 318 -21.29 8.51 1.95
CA SER A 318 -22.69 8.14 1.69
C SER A 318 -23.28 9.02 0.57
N ALA A 319 -24.43 8.61 0.00
CA ALA A 319 -25.08 9.33 -1.12
C ALA A 319 -25.37 10.82 -0.81
N GLU A 320 -25.69 11.15 0.45
CA GLU A 320 -25.90 12.53 0.92
C GLU A 320 -24.83 13.00 1.92
N GLY A 321 -23.73 12.25 2.05
CA GLY A 321 -22.67 12.51 3.03
C GLY A 321 -21.75 13.67 2.65
N PRO A 322 -21.01 14.21 3.64
CA PRO A 322 -19.97 15.18 3.37
C PRO A 322 -18.88 14.57 2.49
N VAL A 323 -18.27 15.42 1.66
CA VAL A 323 -17.06 15.05 0.91
C VAL A 323 -15.90 15.01 1.90
N VAL A 324 -15.29 13.84 2.03
CA VAL A 324 -14.13 13.58 2.89
C VAL A 324 -12.87 13.57 2.02
N PRO A 325 -11.85 14.38 2.36
CA PRO A 325 -10.56 14.28 1.71
C PRO A 325 -9.84 13.00 2.18
N GLU A 326 -9.53 12.12 1.25
CA GLU A 326 -8.70 10.93 1.45
C GLU A 326 -7.36 11.14 0.71
N LEU A 327 -6.25 10.99 1.41
CA LEU A 327 -4.92 11.01 0.76
C LEU A 327 -4.71 9.66 0.09
N LEU A 328 -4.57 9.66 -1.23
CA LEU A 328 -4.01 8.54 -1.97
C LEU A 328 -2.52 8.81 -2.12
N SER A 329 -1.71 8.01 -1.41
CA SER A 329 -0.29 7.94 -1.67
C SER A 329 -0.08 7.16 -2.96
N GLY A 330 0.90 7.61 -3.73
CA GLY A 330 1.31 6.89 -4.92
C GLY A 330 2.07 5.62 -4.56
N ARG A 331 2.38 5.33 -3.29
CA ARG A 331 3.04 4.10 -2.79
C ARG A 331 2.48 3.62 -1.47
#